data_AF-A0A497JFE0-F1
#
_entry.id   AF-A0A497JFE0-F1
#
_cell.length_a   1.000
_cell.length_b   1.000
_cell.length_c   1.000
_cell.angle_alpha   90.00
_cell.angle_beta   90.00
_cell.angle_gamma   90.00
#
_symmetry.space_group_name_H-M   'P 1'
#
loop_
_entity.id
_entity.type
_entity.pdbx_description
1 polymer ?
#
loop_
_entity_poly.entity_id
_entity_poly.type
_entity_poly.pdbx_seq_one_letter_code
_entity_poly.pdbx_strand_id
1 'polypeptide(L)' 'MPLPKGSELFLDEAFQAIKSKGIVHFYQFAPRSKPFKQVVAKIKEAAEEHGREVKIIEKRIVRSVAATKVQVVIDFEVE' A
#
# COMPACT_ATOMS: atom_id res chain seq x y z
N MET A 1 -2.84 -7.97 -2.36
CA MET A 1 -1.75 -8.85 -2.83
C MET A 1 -0.97 -9.41 -1.64
N PRO A 2 -0.96 -10.73 -1.38
CA PRO A 2 -0.37 -11.30 -0.16
C PRO A 2 1.18 -11.40 -0.17
N LEU A 3 1.86 -10.81 -1.16
CA LEU A 3 3.30 -10.88 -1.33
C LEU A 3 3.97 -9.57 -0.89
N PRO A 4 4.55 -9.50 0.33
CA PRO A 4 5.12 -8.27 0.86
C PRO A 4 6.56 -7.97 0.40
N LYS A 5 7.23 -8.89 -0.32
CA LYS A 5 8.50 -8.62 -1.01
C LYS A 5 8.20 -8.17 -2.44
N GLY A 6 8.59 -6.95 -2.79
CA GLY A 6 8.41 -6.40 -4.14
C GLY A 6 7.03 -5.79 -4.40
N SER A 7 6.19 -5.59 -3.38
CA SER A 7 4.84 -5.03 -3.53
C SER A 7 4.81 -3.67 -4.23
N GLU A 8 5.88 -2.89 -4.12
CA GLU A 8 6.03 -1.59 -4.81
C GLU A 8 6.00 -1.70 -6.32
N LEU A 9 6.52 -2.79 -6.91
CA LEU A 9 6.49 -3.01 -8.36
C LEU A 9 5.08 -3.29 -8.89
N PHE A 10 4.15 -3.64 -7.99
CA PHE A 10 2.78 -3.98 -8.35
C PHE A 10 1.80 -2.82 -8.10
N LEU A 11 2.27 -1.69 -7.54
CA LEU A 11 1.43 -0.50 -7.40
C LEU A 11 1.08 0.06 -8.79
N ASP A 12 2.08 0.22 -9.67
CA ASP A 12 1.90 0.61 -11.07
C ASP A 12 0.92 -0.31 -11.81
N GLU A 13 1.15 -1.63 -11.74
CA GLU A 13 0.25 -2.60 -12.38
C GLU A 13 -1.17 -2.57 -11.79
N ALA A 14 -1.31 -2.36 -10.48
CA ALA A 14 -2.61 -2.23 -9.84
C ALA A 14 -3.36 -0.98 -10.32
N PHE A 15 -2.66 0.15 -10.45
CA PHE A 15 -3.24 1.36 -11.03
C PHE A 15 -3.62 1.14 -12.49
N GLN A 16 -2.80 0.50 -13.32
CA GLN A 16 -3.17 0.22 -14.71
C GLN A 16 -4.37 -0.75 -14.83
N ALA A 17 -4.47 -1.75 -13.95
CA ALA A 17 -5.50 -2.78 -14.02
C ALA A 17 -6.88 -2.31 -13.53
N ILE A 18 -6.95 -1.35 -12.61
CA ILE A 18 -8.22 -0.86 -12.08
C ILE A 18 -8.91 0.01 -13.11
N LYS A 19 -10.15 -0.30 -13.47
CA LYS A 19 -10.94 0.50 -14.43
C LYS A 19 -11.72 1.64 -13.76
N SER A 20 -12.28 1.42 -12.58
CA SER A 20 -13.02 2.42 -11.79
C SER A 20 -13.33 1.87 -10.40
N LYS A 21 -13.13 2.66 -9.33
CA LYS A 21 -13.49 2.33 -7.93
C LYS A 21 -12.98 0.96 -7.47
N GLY A 22 -11.69 0.72 -7.70
CA GLY A 22 -11.03 -0.53 -7.29
C GLY A 22 -10.49 -0.42 -5.88
N ILE A 23 -10.72 -1.44 -5.05
CA ILE A 23 -10.09 -1.53 -3.72
C ILE A 23 -8.80 -2.33 -3.83
N VAL A 24 -7.70 -1.75 -3.39
CA VAL A 24 -6.38 -2.38 -3.35
C VAL A 24 -6.00 -2.66 -1.91
N HIS A 25 -5.72 -3.94 -1.64
CA HIS A 25 -5.15 -4.39 -0.37
C HIS A 25 -3.63 -4.49 -0.50
N PHE A 26 -2.92 -3.47 -0.01
CA PHE A 26 -1.47 -3.33 -0.17
C PHE A 26 -0.69 -3.77 1.07
N TYR A 27 0.12 -4.81 0.91
CA TYR A 27 0.93 -5.37 1.98
C TYR A 27 2.38 -4.93 1.83
N GLN A 28 2.95 -4.37 2.89
CA GLN A 28 4.32 -3.85 2.87
C GLN A 28 5.00 -4.09 4.21
N PHE A 29 6.31 -4.30 4.17
CA PHE A 29 7.12 -4.32 5.40
C PHE A 29 7.53 -2.91 5.77
N ALA A 30 7.26 -2.53 7.02
CA ALA A 30 7.56 -1.20 7.51
C ALA A 30 8.23 -1.24 8.89
N PRO A 31 9.08 -0.25 9.21
CA PRO A 31 9.66 -0.14 10.54
C PRO A 31 8.58 0.10 11.59
N ARG A 32 8.67 -0.61 12.72
CA ARG A 32 7.67 -0.55 13.82
C ARG A 32 7.47 0.86 14.39
N SER A 33 8.49 1.72 14.31
CA SER A 33 8.42 3.11 14.79
C SER A 33 7.49 3.98 13.93
N LYS A 34 7.45 3.77 12.60
CA LYS A 34 6.62 4.55 11.67
C LYS A 34 6.05 3.65 10.57
N PRO A 35 5.14 2.72 10.91
CA PRO A 35 4.79 1.63 10.02
C PRO A 35 3.92 2.05 8.83
N PHE A 36 3.21 3.18 8.93
CA PHE A 36 2.31 3.65 7.87
C PHE A 36 2.83 4.85 7.08
N LYS A 37 3.71 5.68 7.66
CA LYS A 37 4.05 6.98 7.08
C LYS A 37 4.71 6.86 5.70
N GLN A 38 5.71 5.98 5.58
CA GLN A 38 6.40 5.73 4.32
C GLN A 38 5.52 5.01 3.30
N VAL A 39 4.70 4.07 3.77
CA VAL A 39 3.83 3.25 2.91
C VAL A 39 2.72 4.10 2.29
N VAL A 40 2.08 4.96 3.08
CA VAL A 40 1.08 5.91 2.59
C VAL A 40 1.68 6.91 1.61
N ALA A 41 2.88 7.42 1.89
CA ALA A 41 3.56 8.34 0.97
C ALA A 41 3.79 7.69 -0.41
N LYS A 42 4.27 6.43 -0.45
CA LYS A 42 4.46 5.68 -1.69
C LYS A 42 3.16 5.47 -2.48
N ILE A 43 2.06 5.12 -1.79
CA ILE A 43 0.77 4.94 -2.46
C ILE A 43 0.29 6.25 -3.10
N LYS A 44 0.46 7.38 -2.41
CA LYS A 44 0.07 8.70 -2.93
C LYS A 44 0.94 9.13 -4.10
N GLU A 45 2.25 8.94 -4.01
CA GLU A 45 3.19 9.26 -5.08
C GLU A 45 2.87 8.47 -6.35
N ALA A 46 2.70 7.15 -6.22
CA ALA A 46 2.33 6.29 -7.34
C ALA A 46 0.95 6.65 -7.95
N ALA A 47 -0.01 7.05 -7.11
CA ALA A 47 -1.32 7.51 -7.59
C ALA A 47 -1.21 8.83 -8.38
N GLU A 48 -0.41 9.78 -7.89
CA GLU A 48 -0.13 11.06 -8.54
C GLU A 48 0.56 10.86 -9.90
N GLU A 49 1.53 9.95 -9.99
CA GLU A 49 2.20 9.58 -11.24
C GLU A 49 1.22 8.98 -12.28
N HIS A 50 0.17 8.30 -11.83
CA HIS A 50 -0.86 7.73 -12.70
C HIS A 50 -2.07 8.65 -12.93
N GLY A 51 -2.07 9.86 -12.35
CA GLY A 51 -3.18 10.80 -12.44
C GLY A 51 -4.48 10.27 -11.81
N ARG A 52 -4.38 9.45 -10.76
CA ARG A 52 -5.52 8.84 -10.07
C ARG A 52 -5.66 9.35 -8.66
N GLU A 53 -6.90 9.35 -8.17
CA GLU A 53 -7.16 9.67 -6.77
C GLU A 53 -7.20 8.40 -5.92
N VAL A 54 -6.58 8.46 -4.74
CA VAL A 54 -6.56 7.36 -3.78
C VAL A 54 -7.14 7.77 -2.45
N LYS A 55 -8.08 6.96 -1.97
CA LYS A 55 -8.73 7.15 -0.67
C LYS A 55 -8.37 6.01 0.25
N ILE A 56 -7.66 6.31 1.33
CA ILE A 56 -7.28 5.30 2.34
C ILE A 56 -8.53 4.94 3.14
N ILE A 57 -8.93 3.67 3.08
CA ILE A 57 -10.05 3.12 3.83
C ILE A 57 -9.56 2.63 5.18
N GLU A 58 -8.54 1.77 5.18
CA GLU A 58 -8.05 1.11 6.39
C GLU A 58 -6.52 0.99 6.40
N LYS A 59 -5.94 0.99 7.60
CA LYS A 59 -4.53 0.70 7.82
C LYS A 59 -4.40 -0.20 9.04
N ARG A 60 -3.74 -1.35 8.88
CA ARG A 60 -3.63 -2.35 9.94
C ARG A 60 -2.24 -2.95 9.99
N ILE A 61 -1.78 -3.28 11.19
CA ILE A 61 -0.59 -4.11 11.40
C ILE A 61 -1.05 -5.57 11.42
N VAL A 62 -0.55 -6.37 10.48
CA VAL A 62 -0.94 -7.78 10.32
C VAL A 62 -0.16 -8.66 11.29
N ARG A 63 1.18 -8.51 11.29
CA ARG A 63 2.08 -9.31 12.15
C ARG A 63 3.41 -8.61 12.38
N SER A 64 4.08 -8.97 13.47
CA SER A 64 5.49 -8.61 13.67
C SER A 64 6.38 -9.57 12.90
N VAL A 65 7.33 -9.04 12.14
CA VAL A 65 8.20 -9.82 11.24
C VAL A 65 9.60 -9.93 11.82
N ALA A 66 10.05 -8.89 12.53
CA ALA A 66 11.30 -8.87 13.28
C ALA A 66 11.19 -7.88 14.45
N ALA A 67 12.20 -7.80 15.31
CA ALA A 67 12.25 -6.88 16.45
C ALA A 67 11.91 -5.42 16.07
N THR A 68 12.35 -4.98 14.89
CA THR A 68 12.14 -3.61 14.38
C THR A 68 11.21 -3.51 13.17
N LYS A 69 10.72 -4.64 12.62
CA LYS A 69 9.91 -4.67 11.39
C LYS A 69 8.56 -5.31 11.61
N VAL A 70 7.53 -4.69 11.07
CA VAL A 70 6.15 -5.20 11.06
C VAL A 70 5.65 -5.30 9.62
N GLN A 71 4.75 -6.24 9.40
CA GLN A 71 3.96 -6.29 8.17
C GLN A 71 2.71 -5.45 8.37
N VAL A 72 2.51 -4.47 7.51
CA VAL A 72 1.28 -3.69 7.45
C VAL A 72 0.47 -4.05 6.22
N VAL A 73 -0.84 -3.86 6.34
CA VAL A 73 -1.77 -3.79 5.23
C VAL A 73 -2.39 -2.40 5.20
N ILE A 74 -2.48 -1.82 4.01
CA ILE A 74 -3.21 -0.58 3.75
C ILE A 74 -4.23 -0.88 2.67
N ASP A 75 -5.48 -0.61 3.00
CA ASP A 75 -6.59 -0.75 2.08
C ASP A 75 -6.95 0.63 1.58
N PHE A 76 -6.88 0.82 0.27
CA PHE A 76 -7.24 2.06 -0.37
C PHE A 76 -8.11 1.82 -1.60
N GLU A 77 -9.03 2.74 -1.81
CA GLU A 77 -9.83 2.83 -3.03
C GLU A 77 -9.09 3.70 -4.03
N VAL A 78 -9.11 3.28 -5.29
CA VAL A 78 -8.60 4.02 -6.45
C VAL A 78 -9.81 4.50 -7.25
N GLU A 79 -9.93 5.82 -7.41
CA GLU A 79 -10.93 6.48 -8.26
C GLU A 79 -10.35 6.88 -9.62
#